data_AF-A0A7L4ZI72-F1
#
_entry.id   AF-A0A7L4ZI72-F1
#
_cell.length_a   1.000
_cell.length_b   1.000
_cell.length_c   1.000
_cell.angle_alpha   90.00
_cell.angle_beta   90.00
_cell.angle_gamma   90.00
#
_symmetry.space_group_name_H-M   'P 1'
#
loop_
_entity.id
_entity.type
_entity.pdbx_description
1 polymer ?
#
loop_
_entity_poly.entity_id
_entity_poly.type
_entity_poly.pdbx_seq_one_letter_code
_entity_poly.pdbx_strand_id
1 'polypeptide(L)'
;MRESTVTAILIGEDTWRRHHVDYEIHNSLKQTQNNLRSGVLGIISPFYATYSKNSYDEKTIPKRLAQNISNSYVAIKFWHGNPEINQQWIHEAFQKRNKIIPMNSMPPMKRNWKGDKWQ
;
A
#
# COMPACT_ATOMS: atom_id res chain seq x y z
N MET A 1 -3.64 3.30 -14.96
CA MET A 1 -2.16 3.36 -15.02
C MET A 1 -1.68 2.35 -16.06
N ARG A 2 -0.97 2.77 -17.11
CA ARG A 2 -0.47 1.84 -18.16
C ARG A 2 1.03 1.56 -18.10
N GLU A 3 1.79 2.25 -17.23
CA GLU A 3 3.27 2.16 -17.20
C GLU A 3 3.85 2.24 -15.76
N SER A 4 3.05 2.03 -14.71
CA SER A 4 3.58 2.08 -13.34
C SER A 4 4.29 0.79 -12.97
N THR A 5 5.58 0.88 -12.66
CA THR A 5 6.38 -0.26 -12.19
C THR A 5 6.16 -0.54 -10.71
N VAL A 6 5.94 0.51 -9.92
CA VAL A 6 5.69 0.48 -8.48
C VAL A 6 4.63 1.54 -8.13
N THR A 7 3.72 1.19 -7.22
CA THR A 7 2.76 2.09 -6.58
C THR A 7 3.15 2.26 -5.12
N ALA A 8 3.66 3.43 -4.76
CA ALA A 8 3.96 3.81 -3.38
C ALA A 8 2.78 4.57 -2.78
N ILE A 9 2.35 4.17 -1.59
CA ILE A 9 1.19 4.75 -0.90
C ILE A 9 1.68 5.46 0.33
N LEU A 10 1.51 6.77 0.36
CA LEU A 10 1.73 7.57 1.55
C LEU A 10 0.51 7.42 2.47
N ILE A 11 0.72 6.75 3.60
CA ILE A 11 -0.29 6.43 4.59
C ILE A 11 -0.27 7.55 5.63
N GLY A 12 -1.31 8.38 5.62
CA GLY A 12 -1.67 9.28 6.71
C GLY A 12 -2.90 8.76 7.46
N GLU A 13 -3.37 9.53 8.45
CA GLU A 13 -4.53 9.21 9.31
C GLU A 13 -5.78 8.78 8.53
N ASP A 14 -5.98 9.38 7.36
CA ASP A 14 -7.21 9.26 6.59
C ASP A 14 -7.09 8.35 5.38
N THR A 15 -5.90 7.87 5.06
CA THR A 15 -5.65 7.18 3.79
C THR A 15 -6.47 5.89 3.72
N TRP A 16 -6.65 5.19 4.84
CA TRP A 16 -7.38 3.92 4.92
C TRP A 16 -8.88 4.03 4.61
N ARG A 17 -9.49 5.21 4.83
CA ARG A 17 -10.93 5.41 4.63
C ARG A 17 -11.30 5.81 3.20
N ARG A 18 -10.34 6.11 2.33
CA ARG A 18 -10.60 6.65 0.98
C ARG A 18 -10.78 5.53 -0.04
N HIS A 19 -11.94 5.46 -0.68
CA HIS A 19 -12.23 4.43 -1.69
C HIS A 19 -11.32 4.54 -2.93
N HIS A 20 -10.94 5.76 -3.32
CA HIS A 20 -10.01 5.98 -4.43
C HIS A 20 -8.65 5.33 -4.16
N VAL A 21 -8.18 5.32 -2.91
CA VAL A 21 -6.93 4.65 -2.55
C VAL A 21 -7.07 3.13 -2.69
N ASP A 22 -8.18 2.55 -2.22
CA ASP A 22 -8.46 1.14 -2.42
C ASP A 22 -8.55 0.77 -3.91
N TYR A 23 -9.17 1.63 -4.73
CA TYR A 23 -9.28 1.44 -6.17
C TYR A 23 -7.90 1.45 -6.86
N GLU A 24 -7.02 2.38 -6.50
CA GLU A 24 -5.66 2.40 -7.01
C GLU A 24 -4.88 1.14 -6.61
N ILE A 25 -4.94 0.71 -5.34
CA ILE A 25 -4.31 -0.54 -4.90
C ILE A 25 -4.87 -1.73 -5.68
N HIS A 26 -6.19 -1.82 -5.82
CA HIS A 26 -6.84 -2.91 -6.54
C HIS A 26 -6.31 -3.01 -7.97
N ASN A 27 -6.18 -1.88 -8.66
CA ASN A 27 -5.68 -1.86 -10.03
C ASN A 27 -4.19 -2.18 -10.10
N SER A 28 -3.37 -1.70 -9.17
CA SER A 28 -1.93 -2.02 -9.11
C SER A 28 -1.66 -3.51 -8.90
N LEU A 29 -2.50 -4.19 -8.12
CA LEU A 29 -2.38 -5.63 -7.87
C LEU A 29 -2.96 -6.48 -9.01
N LYS A 30 -3.79 -5.91 -9.89
CA LYS A 30 -4.48 -6.63 -10.94
C LYS A 30 -3.54 -6.88 -12.12
N GLN A 31 -3.33 -8.15 -12.44
CA GLN A 31 -2.68 -8.56 -13.68
C GLN A 31 -3.74 -8.81 -14.76
N THR A 32 -3.56 -8.20 -15.93
CA THR A 32 -4.40 -8.46 -17.11
C THR A 32 -3.50 -8.75 -18.31
N GLN A 33 -4.03 -9.32 -19.39
CA GLN A 33 -3.27 -9.56 -20.62
C GLN A 33 -2.57 -8.30 -21.14
N ASN A 34 -3.16 -7.12 -20.90
CA ASN A 34 -2.67 -5.83 -21.40
C ASN A 34 -1.95 -4.97 -20.35
N ASN A 35 -1.94 -5.37 -19.07
CA ASN A 35 -1.27 -4.63 -18.00
C ASN A 35 -0.60 -5.60 -17.03
N LEU A 36 0.71 -5.47 -16.88
CA LEU A 36 1.47 -6.14 -15.84
C LEU A 36 1.14 -5.52 -14.47
N ARG A 37 1.14 -6.37 -13.45
CA ARG A 37 0.99 -5.93 -12.05
C ARG A 37 2.17 -5.05 -11.62
N SER A 38 1.88 -4.06 -10.77
CA SER A 38 2.88 -3.18 -10.17
C SER A 38 3.34 -3.71 -8.81
N GLY A 39 4.59 -3.40 -8.42
CA GLY A 39 5.00 -3.54 -7.02
C GLY A 39 4.18 -2.58 -6.15
N VAL A 40 3.90 -2.94 -4.90
CA VAL A 40 3.16 -2.07 -3.98
C VAL A 40 3.96 -1.88 -2.70
N LEU A 41 4.09 -0.62 -2.28
CA LEU A 41 4.83 -0.20 -1.07
C LEU A 41 3.94 0.71 -0.23
N GLY A 42 3.81 0.42 1.06
CA GLY A 42 3.18 1.33 2.01
C GLY A 42 4.26 2.13 2.75
N ILE A 43 4.10 3.45 2.80
CA ILE A 43 5.00 4.35 3.51
C ILE A 43 4.18 5.15 4.53
N ILE A 44 4.45 4.96 5.82
CA ILE A 44 3.86 5.78 6.87
C ILE A 44 4.44 7.18 6.80
N SER A 45 3.56 8.17 6.67
CA SER A 45 3.92 9.59 6.61
C SER A 45 4.34 10.12 7.99
N PRO A 46 5.26 11.11 8.07
CA PRO A 46 5.61 11.77 9.33
C PRO A 46 4.43 12.41 10.07
N PHE A 47 3.33 12.69 9.37
CA PHE A 47 2.10 13.25 9.94
C PHE A 47 1.16 12.22 10.56
N TYR A 48 1.58 10.95 10.61
CA TYR A 48 0.82 9.87 11.23
C TYR A 48 0.97 9.93 12.76
N ALA A 49 -0.12 9.75 13.50
CA ALA A 49 -0.24 10.01 14.94
C ALA A 49 0.79 9.23 15.77
N THR A 50 1.08 7.98 15.39
CA THR A 50 2.04 7.11 16.07
C THR A 50 3.40 7.03 15.39
N TYR A 51 3.68 7.91 14.41
CA TYR A 51 4.94 7.93 13.66
C TYR A 51 6.17 8.04 14.58
N SER A 52 6.13 8.92 15.58
CA SER A 52 7.23 9.13 16.54
C SER A 52 7.56 7.89 17.38
N LYS A 53 6.63 6.94 17.48
CA LYS A 53 6.79 5.67 18.19
C LYS A 53 7.23 4.54 17.25
N ASN A 54 7.50 4.83 15.97
CA ASN A 54 7.76 3.83 14.93
C ASN A 54 6.74 2.68 14.93
N SER A 55 5.47 3.01 15.18
CA SER A 55 4.38 2.04 15.24
C SER A 55 3.20 2.53 14.40
N TYR A 56 2.39 1.58 13.94
CA TYR A 56 1.12 1.83 13.26
C TYR A 56 0.13 0.75 13.69
N ASP A 57 -1.16 1.06 13.63
CA ASP A 57 -2.22 0.07 13.78
C ASP A 57 -2.56 -0.50 12.39
N GLU A 58 -2.63 -1.81 12.26
CA GLU A 58 -3.03 -2.48 11.02
C GLU A 58 -4.45 -2.06 10.59
N LYS A 59 -5.29 -1.66 11.55
CA LYS A 59 -6.67 -1.23 11.29
C LYS A 59 -6.83 0.22 10.83
N THR A 60 -5.74 0.96 10.76
CA THR A 60 -5.70 2.37 10.32
C THR A 60 -4.83 2.55 9.07
N ILE A 61 -4.37 1.45 8.47
CA ILE A 61 -3.82 1.42 7.10
C ILE A 61 -4.87 0.84 6.13
N PRO A 62 -4.76 1.10 4.81
CA PRO A 62 -5.70 0.55 3.84
C PRO A 62 -5.84 -0.98 3.96
N LYS A 63 -7.07 -1.48 4.11
CA LYS A 63 -7.34 -2.91 4.38
C LYS A 63 -6.76 -3.85 3.31
N ARG A 64 -6.87 -3.48 2.03
CA ARG A 64 -6.27 -4.25 0.91
C ARG A 64 -4.76 -4.34 1.02
N LEU A 65 -4.13 -3.28 1.52
CA LEU A 65 -2.70 -3.24 1.73
C LEU A 65 -2.30 -4.14 2.91
N ALA A 66 -3.04 -4.07 4.02
CA ALA A 66 -2.85 -4.96 5.18
C ALA A 66 -2.93 -6.45 4.81
N GLN A 67 -3.89 -6.85 3.97
CA GLN A 67 -4.02 -8.23 3.48
C GLN A 67 -2.80 -8.71 2.66
N ASN A 68 -2.02 -7.79 2.10
CA ASN A 68 -0.82 -8.13 1.34
C ASN A 68 0.47 -8.01 2.18
N ILE A 69 0.35 -7.73 3.47
CA ILE A 69 1.47 -7.83 4.41
C ILE A 69 1.70 -9.30 4.77
N SER A 70 0.62 -10.06 5.02
CA SER A 70 0.69 -11.47 5.43
C SER A 70 1.31 -12.39 4.38
N ASN A 71 1.08 -12.13 3.08
CA ASN A 71 1.72 -12.86 1.99
C ASN A 71 3.09 -12.27 1.58
N SER A 72 3.60 -11.30 2.35
CA SER A 72 4.89 -10.61 2.11
C SER A 72 5.00 -9.84 0.79
N TYR A 73 3.90 -9.64 0.05
CA TYR A 73 3.89 -8.87 -1.19
C TYR A 73 4.16 -7.38 -0.93
N VAL A 74 3.52 -6.82 0.10
CA VAL A 74 3.70 -5.43 0.53
C VAL A 74 4.63 -5.37 1.74
N ALA A 75 5.48 -4.34 1.76
CA ALA A 75 6.15 -3.90 2.98
C ALA A 75 5.56 -2.57 3.45
N ILE A 76 5.48 -2.40 4.77
CA ILE A 76 5.25 -1.11 5.42
C ILE A 76 6.60 -0.56 5.88
N LYS A 77 6.90 0.67 5.49
CA LYS A 77 8.10 1.41 5.92
C LYS A 77 7.68 2.75 6.48
N PHE A 78 8.49 3.33 7.35
CA PHE A 78 8.31 4.71 7.81
C PHE A 78 9.13 5.60 6.88
N TRP A 79 8.56 6.72 6.43
CA TRP A 79 9.28 7.66 5.57
C TRP A 79 10.66 7.98 6.14
N HIS A 80 11.72 7.93 5.34
CA HIS A 80 13.04 8.30 5.81
C HIS A 80 13.49 9.63 5.18
N GLY A 81 14.23 10.46 5.92
CA GLY A 81 14.78 11.71 5.38
C GLY A 81 15.86 11.47 4.31
N ASN A 82 16.56 10.34 4.39
CA ASN A 82 17.53 9.90 3.38
C ASN A 82 16.80 9.29 2.15
N PRO A 83 16.92 9.89 0.95
CA PRO A 83 16.29 9.38 -0.27
C PRO A 83 16.80 8.01 -0.71
N GLU A 84 18.06 7.64 -0.44
CA GLU A 84 18.64 6.35 -0.84
C GLU A 84 17.91 5.17 -0.19
N ILE A 85 17.55 5.33 1.09
CA ILE A 85 16.79 4.33 1.85
C ILE A 85 15.39 4.15 1.25
N ASN A 86 14.71 5.26 0.92
CA ASN A 86 13.39 5.20 0.28
C ASN A 86 13.49 4.54 -1.10
N GLN A 87 14.52 4.85 -1.88
CA GLN A 87 14.77 4.26 -3.20
C GLN A 87 15.01 2.76 -3.11
N GLN A 88 15.75 2.29 -2.10
CA GLN A 88 15.96 0.87 -1.86
C GLN A 88 14.63 0.15 -1.64
N TRP A 89 13.73 0.70 -0.82
CA TRP A 89 12.41 0.09 -0.58
C TRP A 89 11.53 0.04 -1.83
N ILE A 90 11.60 1.08 -2.67
CA ILE A 90 10.91 1.11 -3.96
C ILE A 90 11.46 0.00 -4.87
N HIS A 91 12.78 -0.18 -4.91
CA HIS A 91 13.40 -1.25 -5.69
C HIS A 91 13.02 -2.65 -5.18
N GLU A 92 12.97 -2.86 -3.86
CA GLU A 92 12.49 -4.11 -3.26
C GLU A 92 11.04 -4.42 -3.69
N ALA A 93 10.15 -3.43 -3.62
CA ALA A 93 8.76 -3.59 -4.05
C ALA A 93 8.66 -3.92 -5.56
N PHE A 94 9.50 -3.28 -6.39
CA PHE A 94 9.61 -3.60 -7.81
C PHE A 94 9.97 -5.07 -8.04
N GLN A 95 10.95 -5.60 -7.32
CA GLN A 95 11.36 -7.00 -7.47
C GLN A 95 10.28 -7.98 -7.03
N LYS A 96 9.56 -7.67 -5.93
CA LYS A 96 8.49 -8.52 -5.39
C LYS A 96 7.33 -8.72 -6.38
N ARG A 97 7.07 -7.73 -7.24
CA ARG A 97 6.00 -7.79 -8.24
C ARG A 97 6.07 -9.02 -9.15
N ASN A 98 7.24 -9.62 -9.35
CA ASN A 98 7.38 -10.82 -10.20
C ASN A 98 7.52 -12.12 -9.39
N LYS A 99 7.82 -12.02 -8.09
CA LYS A 99 8.16 -13.16 -7.23
C LYS A 99 6.97 -13.68 -6.42
N ILE A 100 6.06 -12.81 -6.00
CA ILE A 100 4.98 -13.13 -5.06
C ILE A 100 3.62 -12.90 -5.72
N ILE A 101 2.64 -13.76 -5.45
CA ILE A 101 1.25 -13.58 -5.94
C ILE A 101 0.48 -12.70 -4.94
N PRO A 102 -0.02 -11.51 -5.35
CA PRO A 102 -0.76 -10.64 -4.46
C PRO A 102 -2.17 -11.18 -4.17
N MET A 103 -2.70 -10.81 -3.01
CA MET A 103 -4.09 -11.03 -2.63
C MET A 103 -4.93 -9.86 -3.12
N ASN A 104 -5.83 -10.11 -4.08
CA ASN A 104 -6.74 -9.08 -4.61
C ASN A 104 -8.19 -9.56 -4.72
N SER A 105 -8.60 -10.52 -3.88
CA SER A 105 -9.94 -11.11 -3.88
C SER A 105 -11.01 -10.21 -3.24
N MET A 106 -10.62 -9.24 -2.41
CA MET A 106 -11.56 -8.30 -1.77
C MET A 106 -12.25 -7.42 -2.83
N PRO A 107 -13.60 -7.26 -2.79
CA PRO A 107 -14.28 -6.34 -3.68
C PRO A 107 -13.80 -4.90 -3.47
N PRO A 108 -13.72 -4.06 -4.52
CA PRO A 108 -13.37 -2.66 -4.37
C PRO A 108 -14.33 -1.92 -3.44
N MET A 109 -13.79 -0.99 -2.64
CA MET A 109 -14.60 -0.08 -1.83
C MET A 109 -15.53 0.74 -2.73
N LYS A 110 -16.83 0.68 -2.47
CA LYS A 110 -17.83 1.49 -3.20
C LYS A 110 -17.95 2.91 -2.67
N ARG A 111 -17.64 3.12 -1.39
CA ARG A 111 -17.76 4.39 -0.67
C ARG A 111 -16.63 4.51 0.35
N ASN A 112 -16.35 5.74 0.78
CA ASN A 112 -15.41 5.98 1.86
C ASN A 112 -15.94 5.35 3.17
N TRP A 113 -15.04 4.82 3.99
CA TRP A 113 -15.38 4.35 5.32
C TRP A 113 -15.47 5.50 6.33
N LYS A 114 -16.14 5.23 7.46
CA LYS A 114 -16.32 6.16 8.58
C LYS A 114 -15.80 5.51 9.87
N GLY A 115 -15.50 6.34 10.86
CA GLY A 115 -14.91 5.91 12.14
C GLY A 115 -13.41 6.07 12.18
N ASP A 116 -12.81 5.53 13.24
CA ASP A 116 -11.38 5.70 13.56
C ASP A 116 -10.51 4.57 13.01
N LYS A 117 -11.11 3.40 12.74
CA LYS A 117 -10.44 2.22 12.18
C LYS A 117 -11.43 1.33 11.43
N TRP A 118 -10.93 0.48 10.54
CA TRP A 118 -11.82 -0.44 9.82
C TRP A 118 -12.28 -1.62 10.68
N GLN A 119 -13.50 -2.08 10.41
CA GLN A 119 -14.18 -3.20 11.09
C GLN A 119 -14.04 -4.51 10.29
#